data_AF-A0A932UEP0-F1
#
_entry.id   AF-A0A932UEP0-F1
#
_cell.length_a   1.000
_cell.length_b   1.000
_cell.length_c   1.000
_cell.angle_alpha   90.00
_cell.angle_beta   90.00
_cell.angle_gamma   90.00
#
_symmetry.space_group_name_H-M   'P 1'
#
loop_
_entity.id
_entity.type
_entity.pdbx_description
1 polymer ?
#
loop_
_entity_poly.entity_id
_entity_poly.type
_entity_poly.pdbx_seq_one_letter_code
_entity_poly.pdbx_strand_id
1 'polypeptide(L)'
;MRGKYRLDPADVLGVEVRVQPRSIELSGIRDPRDGIQTKFSIYFATSAALVYGRATLRQFDNSYVDDPEIRALMDRTTLIPDTSMDWYRSELRIKTRGGRILVQPVNLRELWSDRRRAESQLSEKFRDLAGMILPADRVSRLGWLTGRLEDVEDLRELTREWAQPPGQA
;
A
#
# COMPACT_ATOMS: atom_id res chain seq x y z
N MET A 1 -10.75 -5.13 2.56
CA MET A 1 -11.92 -4.83 3.41
C MET A 1 -12.92 -3.90 2.74
N ARG A 2 -12.51 -2.65 2.40
CA ARG A 2 -13.41 -1.59 1.92
C ARG A 2 -14.34 -2.02 0.76
N GLY A 3 -13.76 -2.46 -0.36
CA GLY A 3 -14.55 -2.93 -1.52
C GLY A 3 -15.35 -4.21 -1.25
N LYS A 4 -14.73 -5.20 -0.58
CA LYS A 4 -15.36 -6.50 -0.26
C LYS A 4 -16.62 -6.36 0.59
N TYR A 5 -16.61 -5.44 1.57
CA TYR A 5 -17.71 -5.28 2.53
C TYR A 5 -18.50 -3.97 2.37
N ARG A 6 -18.21 -3.17 1.32
CA ARG A 6 -18.74 -1.81 1.13
C ARG A 6 -18.69 -1.00 2.44
N LEU A 7 -17.53 -1.06 3.09
CA LEU A 7 -17.31 -0.43 4.38
C LEU A 7 -17.04 1.07 4.19
N ASP A 8 -17.86 1.91 4.81
CA ASP A 8 -17.61 3.33 4.96
C ASP A 8 -16.61 3.56 6.12
N PRO A 9 -15.52 4.32 5.93
CA PRO A 9 -14.63 4.73 7.03
C PRO A 9 -15.36 5.32 8.25
N ALA A 10 -16.45 6.07 8.04
CA ALA A 10 -17.23 6.70 9.11
C ALA A 10 -17.96 5.69 10.01
N ASP A 11 -18.18 4.47 9.50
CA ASP A 11 -18.81 3.37 10.24
C ASP A 11 -17.83 2.59 11.11
N VAL A 12 -16.52 2.85 11.02
CA VAL A 12 -15.50 2.14 11.79
C VAL A 12 -15.42 2.67 13.22
N LEU A 13 -15.76 1.82 14.19
CA LEU A 13 -15.62 2.12 15.61
C LEU A 13 -14.26 1.73 16.18
N GLY A 14 -13.63 0.70 15.62
CA GLY A 14 -12.33 0.21 16.09
C GLY A 14 -11.70 -0.75 15.10
N VAL A 15 -10.37 -0.73 15.07
CA VAL A 15 -9.54 -1.57 14.20
C VAL A 15 -8.50 -2.27 15.05
N GLU A 16 -8.41 -3.59 14.94
CA GLU A 16 -7.30 -4.37 15.48
C GLU A 16 -6.49 -4.93 14.33
N VAL A 17 -5.17 -4.72 14.37
CA VAL A 17 -4.23 -5.32 13.44
C VAL A 17 -3.36 -6.30 14.23
N ARG A 18 -3.61 -7.60 14.05
CA ARG A 18 -2.74 -8.65 14.60
C ARG A 18 -1.57 -8.89 13.66
N VAL A 19 -0.35 -8.81 14.20
CA VAL A 19 0.91 -9.03 13.49
C VAL A 19 1.93 -9.63 14.44
N GLN A 20 3.01 -10.19 13.91
CA GLN A 20 4.13 -10.60 14.77
C GLN A 20 4.72 -9.39 15.53
N PRO A 21 5.30 -9.59 16.74
CA PRO A 21 5.83 -8.49 17.55
C PRO A 21 6.87 -7.62 16.83
N ARG A 22 7.79 -8.23 16.08
CA ARG A 22 8.86 -7.49 15.38
C ARG A 22 8.35 -6.55 14.28
N SER A 23 7.15 -6.77 13.74
CA SER A 23 6.51 -5.81 12.82
C SER A 23 6.11 -4.52 13.55
N ILE A 24 5.72 -4.61 14.82
CA ILE A 24 5.41 -3.44 15.65
C ILE A 24 6.69 -2.69 16.01
N GLU A 25 7.78 -3.39 16.31
CA GLU A 25 9.09 -2.76 16.57
C GLU A 25 9.59 -1.98 15.35
N LEU A 26 9.49 -2.57 14.15
CA LEU A 26 10.00 -1.96 12.92
C LEU A 26 9.06 -0.93 12.29
N SER A 27 7.75 -1.03 12.54
CA SER A 27 6.74 -0.22 11.83
C SER A 27 5.56 0.19 12.70
N GLY A 28 5.77 0.32 14.01
CA GLY A 28 4.77 0.73 14.99
C GLY A 28 4.77 2.22 15.31
N ILE A 29 5.31 3.09 14.45
CA ILE A 29 5.29 4.54 14.71
C ILE A 29 3.83 4.99 14.86
N ARG A 30 3.44 5.38 16.08
CA ARG A 30 2.05 5.75 16.40
C ARG A 30 1.67 7.13 15.89
N ASP A 31 2.63 8.05 15.90
CA ASP A 31 2.42 9.43 15.51
C ASP A 31 3.51 9.89 14.51
N PRO A 32 3.38 9.46 13.24
CA PRO A 32 4.32 9.83 12.19
C PRO A 32 4.23 11.33 11.90
N ARG A 33 5.38 11.99 11.78
CA ARG A 33 5.48 13.45 11.58
C ARG A 33 5.86 13.87 10.17
N ASP A 34 6.19 12.92 9.31
CA ASP A 34 6.57 13.14 7.93
C ASP A 34 6.26 11.90 7.07
N GLY A 35 6.37 12.05 5.75
CA GLY A 35 6.10 11.01 4.77
C GLY A 35 7.07 9.82 4.80
N ILE A 36 8.21 9.94 5.49
CA ILE A 36 9.08 8.79 5.71
C ILE A 36 8.55 7.97 6.88
N GLN A 37 8.21 8.62 8.00
CA GLN A 37 7.67 7.97 9.18
C GLN A 37 6.33 7.28 8.91
N THR A 38 5.48 7.83 8.03
CA THR A 38 4.21 7.18 7.65
C THR A 38 4.44 5.80 7.01
N LYS A 39 5.56 5.60 6.30
CA LYS A 39 5.93 4.29 5.71
C LYS A 39 6.31 3.25 6.76
N PHE A 40 6.72 3.69 7.95
CA PHE A 40 7.03 2.87 9.11
C PHE A 40 5.92 2.95 10.18
N SER A 41 4.68 3.20 9.75
CA SER A 41 3.50 3.23 10.62
C SER A 41 2.41 2.31 10.07
N ILE A 42 2.23 1.14 10.70
CA ILE A 42 1.12 0.22 10.41
C ILE A 42 -0.22 0.91 10.71
N TYR A 43 -0.27 1.79 11.72
CA TYR A 43 -1.43 2.63 12.02
C TYR A 43 -1.83 3.48 10.81
N PHE A 44 -0.87 4.23 10.26
CA PHE A 44 -1.10 5.10 9.11
C PHE A 44 -1.46 4.29 7.86
N ALA A 45 -0.67 3.27 7.52
CA ALA A 45 -0.89 2.46 6.32
C ALA A 45 -2.27 1.78 6.32
N THR A 46 -2.68 1.23 7.48
CA THR A 46 -4.00 0.62 7.64
C THR A 46 -5.12 1.64 7.51
N SER A 47 -4.97 2.80 8.15
CA SER A 47 -5.96 3.88 8.15
C SER A 47 -6.11 4.48 6.75
N ALA A 48 -5.01 4.81 6.07
CA ALA A 48 -5.01 5.30 4.69
C ALA A 48 -5.70 4.31 3.74
N ALA A 49 -5.41 3.00 3.87
CA ALA A 49 -6.06 1.97 3.06
C ALA A 49 -7.57 1.86 3.33
N LEU A 50 -8.02 2.13 4.56
CA LEU A 50 -9.44 2.16 4.90
C LEU A 50 -10.12 3.43 4.39
N VAL A 51 -9.51 4.61 4.53
CA VAL A 51 -10.05 5.88 4.03
C VAL A 51 -10.14 5.86 2.51
N TYR A 52 -9.00 5.66 1.83
CA TYR A 52 -8.87 5.85 0.40
C TYR A 52 -9.15 4.58 -0.42
N GLY A 53 -9.30 3.43 0.25
CA GLY A 53 -9.39 2.13 -0.42
C GLY A 53 -8.06 1.62 -0.98
N ARG A 54 -6.98 2.38 -0.78
CA ARG A 54 -5.61 2.10 -1.23
C ARG A 54 -4.61 2.84 -0.33
N ALA A 55 -3.38 2.36 -0.28
CA ALA A 55 -2.25 3.04 0.34
C ALA A 55 -1.06 2.96 -0.62
N THR A 56 -1.01 3.87 -1.60
CA THR A 56 0.10 3.95 -2.56
C THR A 56 1.11 5.00 -2.10
N LEU A 57 2.23 5.15 -2.82
CA LEU A 57 3.27 6.11 -2.47
C LEU A 57 2.72 7.54 -2.29
N ARG A 58 1.66 7.89 -3.02
CA ARG A 58 0.95 9.17 -2.87
C ARG A 58 0.40 9.39 -1.46
N GLN A 59 -0.22 8.38 -0.84
CA GLN A 59 -0.76 8.51 0.52
C GLN A 59 0.34 8.62 1.58
N PHE A 60 1.58 8.24 1.27
CA PHE A 60 2.72 8.39 2.17
C PHE A 60 3.46 9.72 1.99
N ASP A 61 2.94 10.64 1.17
CA ASP A 61 3.50 11.99 1.04
C ASP A 61 3.23 12.85 2.28
N ASN A 62 4.05 13.89 2.50
CA ASN A 62 3.89 14.85 3.59
C ASN A 62 2.49 15.48 3.64
N SER A 63 1.87 15.70 2.47
CA SER A 63 0.53 16.30 2.38
C SER A 63 -0.59 15.45 3.01
N TYR A 64 -0.35 14.15 3.23
CA TYR A 64 -1.32 13.23 3.86
C TYR A 64 -1.03 12.95 5.34
N VAL A 65 0.11 13.42 5.85
CA VAL A 65 0.52 13.16 7.24
C VAL A 65 -0.55 13.63 8.20
N ASP A 66 -1.11 14.82 7.98
CA ASP A 66 -2.13 15.43 8.86
C ASP A 66 -3.56 15.33 8.32
N ASP A 67 -3.81 14.38 7.40
CA ASP A 67 -5.16 14.09 6.91
C ASP A 67 -6.08 13.71 8.08
N PRO A 68 -7.18 14.46 8.31
CA PRO A 68 -8.01 14.29 9.50
C PRO A 68 -8.76 12.95 9.51
N GLU A 69 -9.12 12.38 8.35
CA GLU A 69 -9.81 11.09 8.28
C GLU A 69 -8.84 9.94 8.59
N ILE A 70 -7.60 10.03 8.08
CA ILE A 70 -6.54 9.07 8.42
C ILE A 70 -6.25 9.14 9.92
N ARG A 71 -6.00 10.35 10.47
CA ARG A 71 -5.69 10.54 11.89
C ARG A 71 -6.80 10.02 12.80
N ALA A 72 -8.05 10.33 12.49
CA ALA A 72 -9.19 9.84 13.27
C ALA A 72 -9.31 8.30 13.28
N LEU A 73 -8.92 7.62 12.20
CA LEU A 73 -8.87 6.16 12.15
C LEU A 73 -7.64 5.57 12.85
N MET A 74 -6.50 6.26 12.81
CA MET A 74 -5.31 5.86 13.56
C MET A 74 -5.59 5.83 15.06
N ASP A 75 -6.33 6.81 15.58
CA ASP A 75 -6.73 6.87 16.99
C ASP A 75 -7.60 5.68 17.43
N ARG A 76 -8.30 5.06 16.47
CA ARG A 76 -9.17 3.88 16.69
C ARG A 76 -8.47 2.56 16.33
N THR A 77 -7.21 2.62 15.93
CA THR A 77 -6.44 1.46 15.49
C THR A 77 -5.50 0.99 16.61
N THR A 78 -5.53 -0.30 16.89
CA THR A 78 -4.65 -0.95 17.88
C THR A 78 -3.86 -2.07 17.21
N LEU A 79 -2.55 -2.10 17.44
CA LEU A 79 -1.71 -3.23 17.04
C LEU A 79 -1.69 -4.27 18.14
N ILE A 80 -1.89 -5.52 17.77
CA ILE A 80 -1.94 -6.66 18.69
C ILE A 80 -0.77 -7.58 18.34
N PRO A 81 0.23 -7.75 19.22
CA PRO A 81 1.33 -8.69 18.98
C PRO A 81 0.83 -10.13 19.06
N ASP A 82 1.21 -10.96 18.08
CA ASP A 82 0.90 -12.38 18.03
C ASP A 82 2.15 -13.17 17.65
N THR A 83 2.73 -13.88 18.62
CA THR A 83 3.95 -14.69 18.43
C THR A 83 3.73 -15.94 17.59
N SER A 84 2.48 -16.32 17.32
CA SER A 84 2.17 -17.45 16.43
C SER A 84 2.22 -17.05 14.94
N MET A 85 2.25 -15.75 14.63
CA MET A 85 2.34 -15.22 13.27
C MET A 85 3.79 -15.13 12.79
N ASP A 86 4.01 -15.42 11.50
CA ASP A 86 5.27 -15.18 10.81
C ASP A 86 5.19 -13.88 9.98
N TRP A 87 6.26 -13.52 9.28
CA TRP A 87 6.36 -12.30 8.45
C TRP A 87 5.32 -12.16 7.35
N TYR A 88 4.66 -13.25 6.98
CA TYR A 88 3.75 -13.27 5.85
C TYR A 88 2.30 -13.25 6.27
N ARG A 89 2.01 -13.32 7.58
CA ARG A 89 0.65 -13.39 8.11
C ARG A 89 0.30 -12.17 8.94
N SER A 90 -0.93 -11.72 8.77
CA SER A 90 -1.57 -10.72 9.60
C SER A 90 -3.08 -10.94 9.64
N GLU A 91 -3.76 -10.31 10.59
CA GLU A 91 -5.21 -10.33 10.65
C GLU A 91 -5.74 -8.93 10.95
N LEU A 92 -6.73 -8.49 10.19
CA LEU A 92 -7.44 -7.25 10.45
C LEU A 92 -8.83 -7.57 11.01
N ARG A 93 -9.15 -7.02 12.19
CA ARG A 93 -10.52 -7.02 12.73
C ARG A 93 -11.06 -5.60 12.79
N ILE A 94 -12.29 -5.42 12.31
CA ILE A 94 -12.96 -4.12 12.28
C ILE A 94 -14.31 -4.25 12.99
N LYS A 95 -14.51 -3.44 14.03
CA LYS A 95 -15.83 -3.26 14.65
C LYS A 95 -16.54 -2.11 13.97
N THR A 96 -17.74 -2.36 13.46
CA THR A 96 -18.56 -1.35 12.77
C THR A 96 -19.65 -0.78 13.68
N ARG A 97 -20.17 0.41 13.36
CA ARG A 97 -21.26 1.06 14.08
C ARG A 97 -22.55 0.24 14.10
N GLY A 98 -22.82 -0.50 13.03
CA GLY A 98 -23.92 -1.46 12.94
C GLY A 98 -23.71 -2.77 13.73
N GLY A 99 -22.70 -2.85 14.60
CA GLY A 99 -22.44 -4.00 15.47
C GLY A 99 -21.71 -5.18 14.82
N ARG A 100 -21.46 -5.15 13.50
CA ARG A 100 -20.72 -6.22 12.81
C ARG A 100 -19.23 -6.19 13.18
N ILE A 101 -18.65 -7.37 13.30
CA ILE A 101 -17.20 -7.58 13.38
C ILE A 101 -16.75 -8.21 12.06
N LEU A 102 -15.93 -7.49 11.31
CA LEU A 102 -15.34 -7.99 10.07
C LEU A 102 -13.94 -8.49 10.37
N VAL A 103 -13.64 -9.72 9.98
CA VAL A 103 -12.31 -10.34 10.16
C VAL A 103 -11.74 -10.68 8.79
N GLN A 104 -10.46 -10.36 8.57
CA GLN A 104 -9.73 -10.74 7.38
C GLN A 104 -8.33 -11.21 7.77
N PRO A 105 -8.09 -12.53 7.77
CA PRO A 105 -6.73 -13.05 7.77
C PRO A 105 -6.08 -12.75 6.41
N VAL A 106 -4.78 -12.50 6.44
CA VAL A 106 -3.95 -12.25 5.26
C VAL A 106 -2.77 -13.20 5.33
N ASN A 107 -2.50 -13.88 4.23
CA ASN A 107 -1.27 -14.63 4.02
C ASN A 107 -0.65 -14.17 2.70
N LEU A 108 0.46 -13.44 2.77
CA LEU A 108 1.16 -12.90 1.60
C LEU A 108 1.63 -14.02 0.66
N ARG A 109 2.01 -15.18 1.18
CA ARG A 109 2.46 -16.32 0.35
C ARG A 109 1.32 -16.85 -0.52
N GLU A 110 0.11 -16.95 0.04
CA GLU A 110 -1.10 -17.34 -0.71
C GLU A 110 -1.54 -16.24 -1.67
N LEU A 111 -1.42 -14.97 -1.30
CA LEU A 111 -1.74 -13.86 -2.20
C LEU A 111 -0.80 -13.80 -3.41
N TRP A 112 0.47 -14.13 -3.22
CA TRP A 112 1.48 -14.13 -4.28
C TRP A 112 1.55 -15.43 -5.07
N SER A 113 0.88 -16.51 -4.64
CA SER A 113 0.85 -17.77 -5.40
C SER A 113 -0.05 -17.67 -6.65
N ASP A 114 -1.05 -16.78 -6.65
CA ASP A 114 -1.79 -16.40 -7.86
C ASP A 114 -0.94 -15.46 -8.72
N ARG A 115 -0.21 -16.07 -9.65
CA ARG A 115 0.72 -15.35 -10.52
C ARG A 115 0.03 -14.27 -11.38
N ARG A 116 -1.15 -14.55 -11.93
CA ARG A 116 -1.87 -13.58 -12.78
C ARG A 116 -2.25 -12.34 -11.97
N ARG A 117 -2.76 -12.54 -10.75
CA ARG A 117 -3.09 -11.44 -9.86
C ARG A 117 -1.85 -10.67 -9.43
N ALA A 118 -0.77 -11.36 -9.08
CA ALA A 118 0.49 -10.74 -8.68
C ALA A 118 1.08 -9.87 -9.81
N GLU A 119 1.10 -10.40 -11.04
CA GLU A 119 1.55 -9.67 -12.24
C GLU A 119 0.70 -8.41 -12.46
N SER A 120 -0.63 -8.52 -12.40
CA SER A 120 -1.52 -7.35 -12.54
C SER A 120 -1.27 -6.27 -11.48
N GLN A 121 -1.04 -6.67 -10.22
CA GLN A 121 -0.75 -5.73 -9.13
C GLN A 121 0.62 -5.08 -9.30
N LEU A 122 1.62 -5.82 -9.78
CA LEU A 122 2.95 -5.28 -10.06
C LEU A 122 2.90 -4.27 -11.21
N SER A 123 2.18 -4.57 -12.29
CA SER A 123 2.00 -3.65 -13.41
C SER A 123 1.23 -2.38 -13.00
N GLU A 124 0.22 -2.50 -12.14
CA GLU A 124 -0.47 -1.33 -11.58
C GLU A 124 0.46 -0.46 -10.73
N LYS A 125 1.22 -1.09 -9.81
CA LYS A 125 2.23 -0.39 -9.01
C LYS A 125 3.29 0.30 -9.87
N PHE A 126 3.75 -0.36 -10.92
CA PHE A 126 4.70 0.23 -11.87
C PHE A 126 4.13 1.48 -12.54
N ARG A 127 2.89 1.40 -13.06
CA ARG A 127 2.22 2.54 -13.68
C ARG A 127 2.01 3.69 -12.70
N ASP A 128 1.57 3.39 -11.48
CA ASP A 128 1.36 4.39 -10.43
C ASP A 128 2.65 5.14 -10.07
N LEU A 129 3.78 4.43 -9.99
CA LEU A 129 5.08 5.03 -9.64
C LEU A 129 5.70 5.78 -10.82
N ALA A 130 5.78 5.16 -11.99
CA ALA A 130 6.39 5.78 -13.16
C ALA A 130 5.56 6.97 -13.68
N GLY A 131 4.23 6.90 -13.58
CA GLY A 131 3.32 7.98 -13.97
C GLY A 131 3.42 9.23 -13.11
N MET A 132 4.13 9.20 -11.98
CA MET A 132 4.43 10.40 -11.19
C MET A 132 5.43 11.33 -11.87
N ILE A 133 6.23 10.81 -12.81
CA ILE A 133 7.35 11.54 -13.42
C ILE A 133 7.40 11.43 -14.94
N LEU A 134 6.72 10.45 -15.54
CA LEU A 134 6.71 10.20 -16.98
C LEU A 134 5.29 10.26 -17.54
N PRO A 135 5.11 10.69 -18.80
CA PRO A 135 3.82 10.66 -19.47
C PRO A 135 3.36 9.22 -19.75
N ALA A 136 2.04 9.03 -19.87
CA ALA A 136 1.40 7.71 -19.89
C ALA A 136 1.87 6.79 -21.04
N ASP A 137 2.22 7.36 -22.18
CA ASP A 137 2.78 6.64 -23.34
C ASP A 137 4.14 6.03 -23.01
N ARG A 138 5.05 6.81 -22.40
CA ARG A 138 6.38 6.34 -21.96
C ARG A 138 6.28 5.32 -20.83
N VAL A 139 5.37 5.53 -19.88
CA VAL A 139 5.09 4.53 -18.84
C VAL A 139 4.65 3.21 -19.46
N SER A 140 3.73 3.25 -20.42
CA SER A 140 3.23 2.04 -21.09
C SER A 140 4.35 1.32 -21.85
N ARG A 141 5.19 2.09 -22.57
CA ARG A 141 6.32 1.54 -23.32
C ARG A 141 7.39 0.92 -22.43
N LEU A 142 7.77 1.58 -21.33
CA LEU A 142 8.69 1.02 -20.33
C LEU A 142 8.14 -0.24 -19.68
N GLY A 143 6.86 -0.26 -19.32
CA GLY A 143 6.21 -1.44 -18.74
C GLY A 143 6.23 -2.64 -19.69
N TRP A 144 6.03 -2.40 -20.99
CA TRP A 144 6.13 -3.44 -22.02
C TRP A 144 7.57 -3.95 -22.20
N LEU A 145 8.56 -3.05 -22.34
CA LEU A 145 9.97 -3.41 -22.54
C LEU A 145 10.55 -4.17 -21.34
N THR A 146 10.26 -3.71 -20.12
CA THR A 146 10.75 -4.36 -18.89
C THR A 146 10.14 -5.74 -18.68
N GLY A 147 8.89 -5.96 -19.11
CA GLY A 147 8.22 -7.25 -19.04
C GLY A 147 8.67 -8.26 -20.11
N ARG A 148 9.50 -7.84 -21.07
CA ARG A 148 10.01 -8.67 -22.17
C ARG A 148 11.51 -8.43 -22.39
N LEU A 149 12.23 -8.20 -21.30
CA LEU A 149 13.63 -7.76 -21.36
C LEU A 149 14.51 -8.77 -22.10
N GLU A 150 14.17 -10.05 -22.06
CA GLU A 150 14.81 -11.13 -22.81
C GLU A 150 14.70 -11.00 -24.33
N ASP A 151 13.67 -10.30 -24.82
CA ASP A 151 13.42 -10.05 -26.25
C ASP A 151 14.05 -8.72 -26.73
N VAL A 152 14.61 -7.91 -25.82
CA VAL A 152 15.17 -6.60 -26.15
C VAL A 152 16.61 -6.76 -26.66
N GLU A 153 16.82 -6.50 -27.95
CA GLU A 153 18.14 -6.60 -28.60
C GLU A 153 19.11 -5.48 -28.16
N ASP A 154 18.58 -4.29 -27.85
CA ASP A 154 19.37 -3.11 -27.45
C ASP A 154 18.77 -2.41 -26.21
N LEU A 155 19.47 -2.48 -25.08
CA LEU A 155 19.06 -1.83 -23.84
C LEU A 155 18.92 -0.30 -23.95
N ARG A 156 19.49 0.33 -24.99
CA ARG A 156 19.28 1.76 -25.26
C ARG A 156 17.82 2.08 -25.58
N GLU A 157 17.05 1.12 -26.09
CA GLU A 157 15.60 1.30 -26.28
C GLU A 157 14.89 1.57 -24.95
N LEU A 158 15.28 0.87 -23.89
CA LEU A 158 14.75 1.06 -22.56
C LEU A 158 15.24 2.37 -21.92
N THR A 159 16.54 2.67 -22.00
CA THR A 159 17.08 3.87 -21.35
C THR A 159 16.63 5.17 -22.00
N ARG A 160 16.34 5.17 -23.31
CA ARG A 160 15.73 6.33 -24.01
C ARG A 160 14.36 6.70 -23.46
N GLU A 161 13.56 5.72 -23.06
CA GLU A 161 12.24 5.96 -22.48
C GLU A 161 12.31 6.51 -21.04
N TRP A 162 13.38 6.19 -20.32
CA TRP A 162 13.65 6.73 -18.98
C TRP A 162 14.16 8.18 -19.04
N ALA A 163 14.96 8.52 -20.05
CA ALA A 163 15.60 9.83 -20.15
C ALA A 163 14.56 10.97 -20.18
N GLN A 164 14.63 11.86 -19.19
CA GLN A 164 13.99 13.17 -19.24
C GLN A 164 14.70 14.01 -20.31
N PRO A 165 13.98 14.71 -21.21
CA PRO A 165 14.63 15.67 -22.09
C PRO A 165 15.37 16.72 -21.24
N PRO A 166 16.59 17.13 -21.61
CA PRO A 166 17.32 18.14 -20.86
C PRO A 166 16.50 19.44 -20.82
N GLY A 167 16.23 19.96 -19.61
CA GLY A 167 15.61 21.28 -19.41
C GLY A 167 14.29 21.34 -18.63
N GLN A 168 13.82 20.25 -18.02
CA GLN A 168 12.68 20.28 -17.09
C GLN A 168 13.10 19.69 -15.73
N ALA A 169 13.69 20.54 -14.89
CA ALA A 169 13.91 20.30 -13.46
C ALA A 169 13.62 21.60 -12.71
#